data_AF-A0A9P0NWA3-F1
#
_entry.id   AF-A0A9P0NWA3-F1
#
_cell.length_a   1.000
_cell.length_b   1.000
_cell.length_c   1.000
_cell.angle_alpha   90.00
_cell.angle_beta   90.00
_cell.angle_gamma   90.00
#
_symmetry.space_group_name_H-M   'P 1'
#
loop_
_entity.id
_entity.type
_entity.pdbx_description
1 polymer ?
#
loop_
_entity_poly.entity_id
_entity_poly.type
_entity_poly.pdbx_seq_one_letter_code
_entity_poly.pdbx_strand_id
1 'polypeptide(L)'
;MMPARSELAFRCCCLETRKDVSIEYCIMEKAGSKKRKGPEKSVIEEAVSEVLEKGQSINRTALALNISRAYLAKIVKKVKTSGGSSYEHCPNIGNRRIFTTEQENMLADYLKTASKMCHGLRRHQAKKLGFDYAVTNDICPPKWKEVETATDDWLKGFMSRHRDLTVRKPESTFLSRATSVNKANVSTVFEKLNTVLQRYKFPPHRIFNADETGCSTVTNPRS
;
A
#
# COMPACT_ATOMS: atom_id res chain seq x y z
N MET A 1 -42.43 4.41 0.23
CA MET A 1 -42.60 4.55 -1.23
C MET A 1 -41.33 5.19 -1.77
N MET A 2 -40.40 4.36 -2.24
CA MET A 2 -39.04 4.72 -2.66
C MET A 2 -38.96 4.53 -4.18
N PRO A 3 -38.44 5.48 -4.97
CA PRO A 3 -38.17 5.22 -6.39
C PRO A 3 -36.76 4.66 -6.59
N ALA A 4 -36.71 3.72 -7.54
CA ALA A 4 -35.55 3.00 -8.02
C ALA A 4 -34.50 3.91 -8.69
N ARG A 5 -33.22 3.54 -8.59
CA ARG A 5 -32.16 4.08 -9.46
C ARG A 5 -31.12 3.01 -9.83
N SER A 6 -31.21 2.61 -11.10
CA SER A 6 -30.14 2.33 -12.07
C SER A 6 -29.04 1.33 -11.70
N GLU A 7 -29.16 0.16 -12.33
CA GLU A 7 -28.06 -0.73 -12.72
C GLU A 7 -26.89 0.05 -13.34
N LEU A 8 -25.73 0.00 -12.70
CA LEU A 8 -24.44 0.22 -13.35
C LEU A 8 -23.83 -1.15 -13.61
N ALA A 9 -24.16 -1.71 -14.76
CA ALA A 9 -23.46 -2.84 -15.34
C ALA A 9 -22.00 -2.43 -15.59
N PHE A 10 -21.09 -2.84 -14.71
CA PHE A 10 -19.65 -2.81 -14.97
C PHE A 10 -19.34 -3.84 -16.07
N ARG A 11 -19.38 -3.35 -17.30
CA ARG A 11 -19.03 -4.09 -18.51
C ARG A 11 -17.54 -4.44 -18.44
N CYS A 12 -17.27 -5.71 -18.18
CA CYS A 12 -15.93 -6.28 -18.19
C CYS A 12 -15.41 -6.32 -19.63
N CYS A 13 -14.58 -5.33 -20.01
CA CYS A 13 -13.80 -5.38 -21.24
C CYS A 13 -12.38 -5.81 -20.88
N CYS A 14 -12.09 -7.10 -21.06
CA CYS A 14 -10.73 -7.60 -21.17
C CYS A 14 -10.21 -7.27 -22.57
N LEU A 15 -9.00 -6.73 -22.67
CA LEU A 15 -8.05 -6.58 -23.80
C LEU A 15 -7.20 -5.32 -23.46
N GLU A 16 -5.88 -5.21 -23.54
CA GLU A 16 -4.77 -6.11 -23.75
C GLU A 16 -3.49 -5.27 -23.45
N THR A 17 -2.42 -5.93 -23.02
CA THR A 17 -1.01 -5.48 -23.13
C THR A 17 -0.57 -4.14 -22.47
N ARG A 18 -0.06 -4.20 -21.23
CA ARG A 18 1.16 -3.48 -20.78
C ARG A 18 1.42 -3.80 -19.30
N LYS A 19 2.46 -4.60 -19.03
CA LYS A 19 3.10 -4.85 -17.71
C LYS A 19 2.23 -4.45 -16.51
N ASP A 20 1.10 -5.14 -16.34
CA ASP A 20 0.15 -4.85 -15.27
C ASP A 20 0.70 -5.37 -13.94
N VAL A 21 0.90 -4.47 -12.99
CA VAL A 21 1.35 -4.77 -11.64
C VAL A 21 0.16 -4.52 -10.71
N SER A 22 -0.46 -5.59 -10.23
CA SER A 22 -1.64 -5.59 -9.35
C SER A 22 -1.22 -5.71 -7.89
N ILE A 23 -1.87 -4.99 -6.98
CA ILE A 23 -1.56 -5.11 -5.55
C ILE A 23 -2.22 -6.39 -5.03
N GLU A 24 -1.43 -7.45 -4.79
CA GLU A 24 -1.86 -8.69 -4.14
C GLU A 24 -0.94 -9.00 -2.94
N TYR A 25 -1.48 -9.65 -1.91
CA TYR A 25 -0.84 -9.85 -0.61
C TYR A 25 -0.17 -11.22 -0.47
N CYS A 26 1.04 -11.25 0.11
CA CYS A 26 1.38 -12.25 1.13
C CYS A 26 2.46 -11.70 2.07
N ILE A 27 2.45 -12.19 3.31
CA ILE A 27 3.31 -11.80 4.42
C ILE A 27 4.75 -12.14 4.05
N MET A 28 5.54 -11.15 3.64
CA MET A 28 7.00 -11.27 3.59
C MET A 28 7.63 -9.95 4.03
N GLU A 29 8.39 -10.01 5.12
CA GLU A 29 9.14 -8.88 5.65
C GLU A 29 10.25 -8.47 4.67
N LYS A 30 10.20 -7.22 4.18
CA LYS A 30 11.31 -6.65 3.42
C LYS A 30 12.30 -5.94 4.34
N ALA A 31 13.57 -6.37 4.26
CA ALA A 31 14.70 -5.69 4.87
C ALA A 31 14.85 -4.27 4.30
N GLY A 32 14.76 -3.26 5.16
CA GLY A 32 14.88 -1.86 4.78
C GLY A 32 16.34 -1.44 4.62
N SER A 33 16.63 -0.60 3.61
CA SER A 33 17.92 0.08 3.49
C SER A 33 18.16 1.00 4.71
N LYS A 34 19.37 0.93 5.30
CA LYS A 34 19.78 1.76 6.44
C LYS A 34 19.78 3.24 6.04
N LYS A 35 18.71 3.97 6.38
CA LYS A 35 18.66 5.43 6.23
C LYS A 35 19.65 6.08 7.19
N ARG A 36 20.30 7.15 6.72
CA ARG A 36 21.16 8.00 7.57
C ARG A 36 20.30 8.54 8.73
N LYS A 37 20.65 8.18 9.96
CA LYS A 37 19.94 8.66 11.16
C LYS A 37 20.22 10.15 11.30
N GLY A 38 19.16 10.95 11.39
CA GLY A 38 19.29 12.36 11.76
C GLY A 38 19.68 12.51 13.23
N PRO A 39 20.01 13.74 13.68
CA PRO A 39 20.22 14.02 15.09
C PRO A 39 18.96 13.68 15.92
N GLU A 40 19.18 13.26 17.16
CA GLU A 40 18.11 12.89 18.08
C GLU A 40 17.26 14.12 18.48
N LYS A 41 15.98 13.92 18.80
CA LYS A 41 15.05 14.99 19.21
C LYS A 41 15.63 15.83 20.36
N SER A 42 16.13 15.14 21.39
CA SER A 42 16.74 15.73 22.60
C SER A 42 17.90 16.67 22.27
N VAL A 43 18.84 16.22 21.44
CA VAL A 43 20.03 16.98 21.03
C VAL A 43 19.66 18.24 20.25
N ILE A 44 18.57 18.21 19.47
CA ILE A 44 18.10 19.37 18.71
C ILE A 44 17.44 20.40 19.64
N GLU A 45 16.65 19.95 20.61
CA GLU A 45 16.00 20.82 21.59
C GLU A 45 17.04 21.52 22.49
N GLU A 46 18.02 20.77 22.98
CA GLU A 46 19.15 21.32 23.74
C GLU A 46 19.91 22.37 22.92
N ALA A 47 20.25 22.08 21.67
CA ALA A 47 20.96 23.03 20.80
C ALA A 47 20.21 24.35 20.61
N VAL A 48 18.88 24.31 20.58
CA VAL A 48 18.05 25.50 20.41
C VAL A 48 17.97 26.31 21.70
N SER A 49 17.81 25.66 22.85
CA SER A 49 17.86 26.32 24.16
C SER A 49 19.23 26.96 24.42
N GLU A 50 20.34 26.31 24.06
CA GLU A 50 21.67 26.92 24.22
C GLU A 50 21.87 28.20 23.39
N VAL A 51 21.29 28.25 22.19
CA VAL A 51 21.41 29.42 21.31
C VAL A 51 20.46 30.54 21.73
N LEU A 52 19.26 30.22 22.22
CA LEU A 52 18.23 31.21 22.57
C LEU A 52 18.32 31.70 24.01
N GLU A 53 18.58 30.82 24.97
CA GLU A 53 18.62 31.14 26.40
C GLU A 53 20.03 31.51 26.86
N LYS A 54 21.05 30.73 26.46
CA LYS A 54 22.45 30.95 26.87
C LYS A 54 23.24 31.87 25.94
N GLY A 55 22.64 32.34 24.84
CA GLY A 55 23.24 33.28 23.88
C GLY A 55 24.49 32.75 23.15
N GLN A 56 24.66 31.44 23.02
CA GLN A 56 25.82 30.85 22.35
C GLN A 56 25.79 31.06 20.82
N SER A 57 26.98 31.05 20.21
CA SER A 57 27.09 31.16 18.75
C SER A 57 26.56 29.89 18.07
N ILE A 58 25.75 30.05 17.02
CA ILE A 58 25.18 28.92 16.24
C ILE A 58 26.30 27.97 15.77
N ASN A 59 27.47 28.50 15.43
CA ASN A 59 28.57 27.68 14.93
C ASN A 59 29.22 26.85 16.05
N ARG A 60 29.37 27.44 17.25
CA ARG A 60 29.95 26.75 18.41
C ARG A 60 29.04 25.62 18.88
N THR A 61 27.75 25.89 19.03
CA THR A 61 26.75 24.89 19.44
C THR A 61 26.59 23.78 18.39
N ALA A 62 26.60 24.13 17.11
CA ALA A 62 26.54 23.14 16.02
C ALA A 62 27.74 22.18 16.03
N LEU A 63 28.95 22.68 16.27
CA LEU A 63 30.15 21.85 16.38
C LEU A 63 30.14 20.97 17.64
N ALA A 64 29.74 21.54 18.79
CA ALA A 64 29.69 20.82 20.07
C ALA A 64 28.70 19.65 20.04
N LEU A 65 27.53 19.85 19.44
CA LEU A 65 26.47 18.84 19.37
C LEU A 65 26.48 18.03 18.07
N ASN A 66 27.51 18.22 17.23
CA ASN A 66 27.68 17.55 15.94
C ASN A 66 26.45 17.66 15.01
N ILE A 67 25.84 18.84 14.98
CA ILE A 67 24.69 19.18 14.13
C ILE A 67 25.17 20.05 12.97
N SER A 68 24.57 19.91 11.79
CA SER A 68 24.84 20.85 10.69
C SER A 68 24.45 22.29 11.09
N ARG A 69 25.39 23.24 10.98
CA ARG A 69 25.15 24.68 11.20
C ARG A 69 23.92 25.18 10.43
N ALA A 70 23.77 24.77 9.17
CA ALA A 70 22.66 25.21 8.32
C ALA A 70 21.31 24.72 8.86
N TYR A 71 21.27 23.51 9.42
CA TYR A 71 20.08 22.94 10.04
C TYR A 71 19.70 23.70 11.33
N LEU A 72 20.66 23.92 12.23
CA LEU A 72 20.44 24.67 13.46
C LEU A 72 20.00 26.12 13.18
N ALA A 73 20.66 26.80 12.23
CA ALA A 73 20.30 28.16 11.82
C ALA A 73 18.86 28.25 11.27
N LYS A 74 18.45 27.25 10.47
CA LYS A 74 17.07 27.16 9.95
C LYS A 74 16.04 27.04 11.08
N ILE A 75 16.33 26.22 12.09
CA ILE A 75 15.43 26.01 13.24
C ILE A 75 15.35 27.28 14.08
N VAL A 76 16.49 27.85 14.47
CA VAL A 76 16.54 29.09 15.29
C VAL A 76 15.81 30.23 14.60
N LYS A 77 15.97 30.39 13.28
CA LYS A 77 15.23 31.39 12.49
C LYS A 77 13.72 31.16 12.60
N LYS A 78 13.26 29.91 12.47
CA LYS A 78 11.84 29.55 12.59
C LYS A 78 11.28 29.89 13.97
N VAL A 79 11.99 29.55 15.05
CA VAL A 79 11.57 29.81 16.43
C VAL A 79 11.47 31.32 16.72
N LYS A 80 12.44 32.10 16.24
CA LYS A 80 12.41 33.57 16.36
C LYS A 80 11.21 34.18 15.64
N THR A 81 10.84 33.65 14.47
CA THR A 81 9.65 34.11 13.73
C THR A 81 8.33 33.71 14.43
N SER A 82 8.33 32.63 15.23
CA SER A 82 7.13 32.11 15.90
C SER A 82 6.90 32.64 17.33
N GLY A 83 7.64 33.64 17.80
CA GLY A 83 7.38 34.29 19.09
C GLY A 83 8.22 33.80 20.28
N GLY A 84 9.28 33.01 20.05
CA GLY A 84 10.36 32.83 21.03
C GLY A 84 10.07 31.95 22.26
N SER A 85 8.91 31.32 22.37
CA SER A 85 8.60 30.38 23.46
C SER A 85 9.04 28.95 23.11
N SER A 86 9.34 28.15 24.15
CA SER A 86 9.91 26.79 24.12
C SER A 86 9.80 26.03 22.79
N TYR A 87 10.93 25.65 22.20
CA TYR A 87 10.96 24.88 20.97
C TYR A 87 10.78 23.39 21.24
N GLU A 88 9.66 22.83 20.80
CA GLU A 88 9.50 21.38 20.70
C GLU A 88 9.88 20.91 19.29
N HIS A 89 10.84 20.00 19.19
CA HIS A 89 11.24 19.44 17.91
C HIS A 89 10.21 18.42 17.44
N CYS A 90 9.26 18.88 16.61
CA CYS A 90 8.33 18.02 15.90
C CYS A 90 8.93 17.62 14.53
N PRO A 91 9.46 16.40 14.37
CA PRO A 91 10.03 16.00 13.11
C PRO A 91 8.91 15.88 12.07
N ASN A 92 9.16 16.39 10.87
CA ASN A 92 8.14 16.52 9.82
C ASN A 92 7.83 15.19 9.11
N ILE A 93 7.65 14.11 9.87
CA ILE A 93 7.25 12.79 9.39
C ILE A 93 5.77 12.82 8.96
N GLY A 94 4.98 13.75 9.51
CA GLY A 94 3.52 13.83 9.35
C GLY A 94 3.01 14.57 8.12
N ASN A 95 3.75 15.51 7.51
CA ASN A 95 3.23 16.38 6.42
C ASN A 95 2.83 15.67 5.11
N ARG A 96 2.86 14.34 5.06
CA ARG A 96 2.36 13.53 3.93
C ARG A 96 1.16 12.65 4.30
N ARG A 97 0.65 12.71 5.53
CA ARG A 97 -0.58 12.03 5.94
C ARG A 97 -1.74 12.99 5.71
N ILE A 98 -2.60 12.63 4.77
CA ILE A 98 -3.83 13.35 4.47
C ILE A 98 -4.98 12.81 5.33
N PHE A 99 -4.92 11.52 5.64
CA PHE A 99 -5.89 10.82 6.48
C PHE A 99 -5.39 10.70 7.92
N THR A 100 -6.33 10.60 8.86
CA THR A 100 -6.03 10.20 10.24
C THR A 100 -5.56 8.74 10.26
N THR A 101 -4.89 8.33 11.34
CA THR A 101 -4.43 6.94 11.49
C THR A 101 -5.59 5.94 11.39
N GLU A 102 -6.75 6.28 11.95
CA GLU A 102 -7.95 5.45 11.91
C GLU A 102 -8.50 5.30 10.49
N GLN A 103 -8.60 6.42 9.75
CA GLN A 103 -9.02 6.43 8.35
C GLN A 103 -8.06 5.64 7.45
N GLU A 104 -6.75 5.78 7.65
CA GLU A 104 -5.76 4.97 6.91
C GLU A 104 -5.91 3.48 7.19
N ASN A 105 -6.15 3.09 8.44
CA ASN A 105 -6.37 1.70 8.82
C ASN A 105 -7.64 1.12 8.18
N MET A 106 -8.76 1.86 8.21
CA MET A 106 -9.99 1.44 7.54
C MET A 106 -9.79 1.21 6.04
N LEU A 107 -9.08 2.13 5.37
CA LEU A 107 -8.77 2.00 3.95
C LEU A 107 -7.87 0.78 3.69
N ALA A 108 -6.88 0.53 4.55
CA ALA A 108 -6.02 -0.64 4.45
C ALA A 108 -6.82 -1.95 4.64
N ASP A 109 -7.75 -2.00 5.58
CA ASP A 109 -8.56 -3.19 5.85
C ASP A 109 -9.57 -3.48 4.73
N TYR A 110 -10.11 -2.43 4.11
CA TYR A 110 -10.90 -2.56 2.88
C TYR A 110 -10.07 -3.18 1.76
N LEU A 111 -8.85 -2.68 1.53
CA LEU A 111 -7.95 -3.22 0.50
C LEU A 111 -7.57 -4.69 0.77
N LYS A 112 -7.42 -5.09 2.03
CA LYS A 112 -7.15 -6.49 2.40
C LYS A 112 -8.34 -7.37 2.06
N THR A 113 -9.53 -6.92 2.39
CA THR A 113 -10.78 -7.65 2.13
C THR A 113 -11.01 -7.81 0.63
N ALA A 114 -10.84 -6.74 -0.15
CA ALA A 114 -10.95 -6.78 -1.61
C ALA A 114 -9.98 -7.80 -2.24
N SER A 115 -8.73 -7.86 -1.77
CA SER A 115 -7.78 -8.83 -2.28
C SER A 115 -8.10 -10.28 -1.89
N LYS A 116 -8.65 -10.53 -0.69
CA LYS A 116 -9.12 -11.88 -0.31
C LYS A 116 -10.21 -12.37 -1.25
N MET A 117 -11.01 -11.45 -1.80
CA MET A 117 -12.03 -11.74 -2.80
C MET A 117 -11.48 -11.75 -4.24
N CYS A 118 -10.16 -11.84 -4.43
CA CYS A 118 -9.50 -11.82 -5.74
C CYS A 118 -9.74 -10.52 -6.56
N HIS A 119 -10.16 -9.44 -5.91
CA HIS A 119 -10.31 -8.10 -6.50
C HIS A 119 -9.10 -7.22 -6.16
N GLY A 120 -7.89 -7.69 -6.47
CA GLY A 120 -6.67 -6.92 -6.31
C GLY A 120 -6.72 -5.61 -7.10
N LEU A 121 -6.51 -4.48 -6.44
CA LEU A 121 -6.54 -3.17 -7.10
C LEU A 121 -5.20 -2.85 -7.74
N ARG A 122 -5.26 -2.24 -8.94
CA ARG A 122 -4.08 -1.64 -9.58
C ARG A 122 -3.70 -0.35 -8.88
N ARG A 123 -2.45 0.09 -9.04
CA ARG A 123 -1.96 1.36 -8.45
C ARG A 123 -2.84 2.57 -8.80
N HIS A 124 -3.30 2.68 -10.04
CA HIS A 124 -4.20 3.78 -10.44
C HIS A 124 -5.56 3.69 -9.74
N GLN A 125 -6.13 2.49 -9.63
CA GLN A 125 -7.40 2.28 -8.91
C GLN A 125 -7.26 2.58 -7.42
N ALA A 126 -6.13 2.21 -6.79
CA ALA A 126 -5.84 2.56 -5.40
C ALA A 126 -5.72 4.09 -5.20
N LYS A 127 -5.14 4.81 -6.17
CA LYS A 127 -5.08 6.28 -6.14
C LYS A 127 -6.46 6.93 -6.33
N LYS A 128 -7.30 6.36 -7.19
CA LYS A 128 -8.67 6.81 -7.38
C LYS A 128 -9.51 6.55 -6.13
N LEU A 129 -9.41 5.36 -5.54
CA LEU A 129 -10.06 5.03 -4.27
C LEU A 129 -9.62 5.98 -3.14
N GLY A 130 -8.33 6.29 -3.05
CA GLY A 130 -7.82 7.27 -2.10
C GLY A 130 -8.40 8.67 -2.33
N PHE A 131 -8.55 9.09 -3.58
CA PHE A 131 -9.20 10.36 -3.91
C PHE A 131 -10.68 10.35 -3.52
N ASP A 132 -11.45 9.34 -3.95
CA ASP A 132 -12.88 9.20 -3.65
C ASP A 132 -13.09 9.22 -2.12
N TYR A 133 -12.25 8.51 -1.38
CA TYR A 133 -12.28 8.50 0.08
C TYR A 133 -11.94 9.87 0.70
N ALA A 134 -11.03 10.64 0.11
CA ALA A 134 -10.74 11.99 0.59
C ALA A 134 -11.86 12.99 0.28
N VAL A 135 -12.57 12.79 -0.84
CA VAL A 135 -13.74 13.60 -1.21
C VAL A 135 -14.91 13.31 -0.27
N THR A 136 -15.20 12.04 0.02
CA THR A 136 -16.31 11.68 0.92
C THR A 136 -16.11 12.11 2.37
N ASN A 137 -14.85 12.26 2.80
CA ASN A 137 -14.53 12.74 4.14
C ASN A 137 -14.25 14.26 4.18
N ASP A 138 -14.40 15.00 3.08
CA ASP A 138 -14.13 16.45 2.98
C ASP A 138 -12.68 16.88 3.33
N ILE A 139 -11.70 15.97 3.23
CA ILE A 139 -10.28 16.23 3.56
C ILE A 139 -9.42 16.32 2.27
N CYS A 140 -10.05 16.41 1.10
CA CYS A 140 -9.38 16.35 -0.19
C CYS A 140 -8.45 17.57 -0.46
N PRO A 141 -7.13 17.35 -0.65
CA PRO A 141 -6.20 18.43 -0.98
C PRO A 141 -6.50 19.08 -2.34
N PRO A 142 -6.22 20.38 -2.52
CA PRO A 142 -6.47 21.08 -3.80
C PRO A 142 -5.79 20.41 -5.00
N LYS A 143 -4.54 19.96 -4.82
CA LYS A 143 -3.75 19.25 -5.85
C LYS A 143 -4.40 17.95 -6.32
N TRP A 144 -5.20 17.30 -5.49
CA TRP A 144 -5.91 16.08 -5.87
C TRP A 144 -7.18 16.38 -6.65
N LYS A 145 -7.83 17.53 -6.39
CA LYS A 145 -9.02 17.98 -7.11
C LYS A 145 -8.71 18.34 -8.56
N GLU A 146 -7.54 18.90 -8.84
CA GLU A 146 -7.11 19.24 -10.21
C GLU A 146 -6.95 18.01 -11.12
N VAL A 147 -6.46 16.89 -10.56
CA VAL A 147 -6.13 15.67 -11.32
C VAL A 147 -7.17 14.56 -11.09
N GLU A 148 -8.12 14.77 -10.17
CA GLU A 148 -9.12 13.80 -9.70
C GLU A 148 -8.51 12.46 -9.25
N THR A 149 -7.26 12.48 -8.79
CA THR A 149 -6.56 11.28 -8.32
C THR A 149 -5.59 11.63 -7.20
N ALA A 150 -5.34 10.67 -6.31
CA ALA A 150 -4.29 10.81 -5.31
C ALA A 150 -2.90 10.81 -5.97
N THR A 151 -1.95 11.50 -5.34
CA THR A 151 -0.57 11.58 -5.84
C THR A 151 0.22 10.28 -5.62
N ASP A 152 1.21 10.03 -6.47
CA ASP A 152 2.13 8.89 -6.34
C ASP A 152 2.90 8.92 -5.00
N ASP A 153 3.24 10.11 -4.51
CA ASP A 153 3.91 10.29 -3.23
C ASP A 153 3.04 9.88 -2.05
N TRP A 154 1.74 10.13 -2.13
CA TRP A 154 0.80 9.65 -1.12
C TRP A 154 0.73 8.14 -1.12
N LEU A 155 0.58 7.50 -2.28
CA LEU A 155 0.49 6.04 -2.37
C LEU A 155 1.78 5.39 -1.83
N LYS A 156 2.96 5.91 -2.19
CA LYS A 156 4.24 5.44 -1.63
C LYS A 156 4.30 5.58 -0.11
N GLY A 157 3.82 6.72 0.40
CA GLY A 157 3.73 6.98 1.84
C GLY A 157 2.81 5.98 2.54
N PHE A 158 1.61 5.80 2.02
CA PHE A 158 0.60 4.87 2.52
C PHE A 158 1.14 3.45 2.58
N MET A 159 1.70 2.94 1.48
CA MET A 159 2.31 1.60 1.41
C MET A 159 3.53 1.46 2.34
N SER A 160 4.26 2.54 2.62
CA SER A 160 5.40 2.48 3.56
C SER A 160 4.99 2.39 5.02
N ARG A 161 3.79 2.89 5.36
CA ARG A 161 3.19 2.81 6.70
C ARG A 161 2.51 1.47 6.91
N HIS A 162 1.81 0.98 5.89
CA HIS A 162 1.15 -0.32 5.90
C HIS A 162 2.00 -1.34 5.13
N ARG A 163 3.06 -1.84 5.79
CA ARG A 163 3.99 -2.82 5.18
C ARG A 163 3.37 -4.19 4.92
N ASP A 164 2.23 -4.45 5.54
CA ASP A 164 1.34 -5.56 5.26
C ASP A 164 0.73 -5.46 3.85
N LEU A 165 0.69 -4.27 3.24
CA LEU A 165 0.31 -4.07 1.85
C LEU A 165 1.53 -4.24 0.93
N THR A 166 1.47 -5.16 -0.04
CA THR A 166 2.53 -5.31 -1.04
C THR A 166 2.01 -5.27 -2.46
N VAL A 167 2.83 -4.73 -3.36
CA VAL A 167 2.55 -4.72 -4.80
C VAL A 167 3.09 -6.02 -5.43
N ARG A 168 2.28 -6.74 -6.22
CA ARG A 168 2.69 -7.97 -6.91
C ARG A 168 2.40 -7.91 -8.41
N LYS A 169 2.87 -8.92 -9.13
CA LYS A 169 2.37 -9.16 -10.49
C LYS A 169 1.22 -10.15 -10.34
N PRO A 170 0.05 -9.88 -10.93
CA PRO A 170 -1.03 -10.85 -10.91
C PRO A 170 -0.54 -12.13 -11.58
N GLU A 171 -0.69 -13.26 -10.91
CA GLU A 171 -0.44 -14.55 -11.56
C GLU A 171 -1.56 -14.78 -12.58
N SER A 172 -1.18 -14.86 -13.87
CA SER A 172 -2.11 -14.96 -15.01
C SER A 172 -3.16 -16.08 -14.85
N THR A 173 -2.84 -17.13 -14.10
CA THR A 173 -3.70 -18.30 -13.86
C THR A 173 -4.47 -18.24 -12.54
N PHE A 174 -4.24 -17.25 -11.66
CA PHE A 174 -4.89 -17.23 -10.33
C PHE A 174 -6.37 -16.87 -10.41
N LEU A 175 -6.73 -15.79 -11.11
CA LEU A 175 -8.12 -15.33 -11.16
C LEU A 175 -9.04 -16.35 -11.86
N SER A 176 -8.58 -16.93 -12.98
CA SER A 176 -9.33 -17.97 -13.71
C SER A 176 -9.50 -19.26 -12.90
N ARG A 177 -8.49 -19.66 -12.11
CA ARG A 177 -8.60 -20.79 -11.18
C ARG A 177 -9.53 -20.46 -10.01
N ALA A 178 -9.44 -19.27 -9.43
CA ALA A 178 -10.28 -18.87 -8.30
C ALA A 178 -11.77 -18.80 -8.69
N THR A 179 -12.10 -18.33 -9.89
CA THR A 179 -13.50 -18.29 -10.36
C THR A 179 -14.04 -19.66 -10.78
N SER A 180 -13.18 -20.54 -11.31
CA SER A 180 -13.58 -21.91 -11.67
C SER A 180 -13.75 -22.82 -10.47
N VAL A 181 -13.01 -22.59 -9.38
CA VAL A 181 -13.09 -23.32 -8.11
C VAL A 181 -14.14 -22.66 -7.20
N ASN A 182 -15.42 -22.82 -7.55
CA ASN A 182 -16.54 -22.43 -6.69
C ASN A 182 -17.29 -23.67 -6.16
N LYS A 183 -18.06 -23.50 -5.09
CA LYS A 183 -18.76 -24.63 -4.41
C LYS A 183 -19.63 -25.44 -5.37
N ALA A 184 -20.35 -24.79 -6.29
CA ALA A 184 -21.23 -25.47 -7.23
C ALA A 184 -20.43 -26.30 -8.25
N ASN A 185 -19.37 -25.73 -8.82
CA ASN A 185 -18.49 -26.41 -9.76
C ASN A 185 -17.78 -27.59 -9.10
N VAL A 186 -17.26 -27.41 -7.89
CA VAL A 186 -16.62 -28.46 -7.10
C VAL A 186 -17.62 -29.58 -6.80
N SER A 187 -18.82 -29.26 -6.30
CA SER A 187 -19.88 -30.25 -6.05
C SER A 187 -20.20 -31.05 -7.31
N THR A 188 -20.40 -30.36 -8.44
CA THR A 188 -20.71 -30.98 -9.74
C THR A 188 -19.61 -31.94 -10.19
N VAL A 189 -18.34 -31.56 -10.01
CA VAL A 189 -17.20 -32.44 -10.36
C VAL A 189 -17.18 -33.69 -9.50
N PHE A 190 -17.33 -33.56 -8.18
CA PHE A 190 -17.33 -34.69 -7.26
C PHE A 190 -18.56 -35.60 -7.43
N GLU A 191 -19.73 -35.04 -7.72
CA GLU A 191 -20.94 -35.80 -8.04
C GLU A 191 -20.75 -36.64 -9.32
N LYS A 192 -20.20 -36.04 -10.38
CA LYS A 192 -19.88 -36.75 -11.62
C LYS A 192 -18.84 -37.84 -11.39
N LEU A 193 -17.78 -37.54 -10.62
CA LEU A 193 -16.75 -38.52 -10.27
C LEU A 193 -17.35 -39.70 -9.51
N ASN A 194 -18.17 -39.43 -8.49
CA ASN A 194 -18.85 -40.48 -7.71
C ASN A 194 -19.76 -41.34 -8.61
N THR A 195 -20.51 -40.72 -9.52
CA THR A 195 -21.37 -41.43 -10.48
C THR A 195 -20.58 -42.41 -11.34
N VAL A 196 -19.42 -41.99 -11.86
CA VAL A 196 -18.54 -42.83 -12.68
C VAL A 196 -17.91 -43.95 -11.85
N LEU A 197 -17.44 -43.64 -10.64
CA LEU A 197 -16.85 -44.63 -9.73
C LEU A 197 -17.86 -45.72 -9.34
N GLN A 198 -19.11 -45.35 -9.04
CA GLN A 198 -20.16 -46.31 -8.69
C GLN A 198 -20.61 -47.17 -9.89
N ARG A 199 -20.66 -46.58 -11.10
CA ARG A 199 -21.09 -47.28 -12.31
C ARG A 199 -20.10 -48.35 -12.75
N TYR A 200 -18.80 -48.03 -12.75
CA TYR A 200 -17.77 -48.91 -13.32
C TYR A 200 -16.96 -49.66 -12.27
N LYS A 201 -17.02 -49.27 -10.99
CA LYS A 201 -16.38 -49.95 -9.84
C LYS A 201 -14.91 -50.29 -10.10
N PHE A 202 -14.15 -49.29 -10.55
CA PHE A 202 -12.73 -49.49 -10.86
C PHE A 202 -11.96 -49.97 -9.61
N PRO A 203 -11.15 -51.03 -9.72
CA PRO A 203 -10.27 -51.41 -8.63
C PRO A 203 -9.17 -50.35 -8.46
N PRO A 204 -8.59 -50.18 -7.25
CA PRO A 204 -7.63 -49.11 -6.97
C PRO A 204 -6.43 -49.03 -7.94
N HIS A 205 -5.95 -50.18 -8.43
CA HIS A 205 -4.80 -50.25 -9.35
C HIS A 205 -5.09 -49.78 -10.79
N ARG A 206 -6.33 -49.37 -11.10
CA ARG A 206 -6.72 -48.81 -12.41
C ARG A 206 -7.11 -47.32 -12.35
N ILE A 207 -6.90 -46.68 -11.22
CA ILE A 207 -7.15 -45.25 -11.05
C ILE A 207 -5.81 -44.53 -11.10
N PHE A 208 -5.60 -43.75 -12.16
CA PHE A 208 -4.38 -42.97 -12.35
C PHE A 208 -4.71 -41.50 -12.16
N ASN A 209 -3.88 -40.78 -11.38
CA ASN A 209 -3.90 -39.33 -11.41
C ASN A 209 -3.13 -38.88 -12.64
N ALA A 210 -3.75 -38.03 -13.46
CA ALA A 210 -3.10 -37.40 -14.60
C ALA A 210 -3.09 -35.90 -14.35
N ASP A 211 -1.95 -35.37 -13.93
CA ASP A 211 -1.71 -33.93 -13.81
C ASP A 211 -0.76 -33.45 -14.92
N GLU A 212 -1.09 -32.31 -15.53
CA GLU A 212 -0.21 -31.69 -16.52
C GLU A 212 1.05 -31.14 -15.84
N THR A 213 2.20 -31.74 -16.13
CA THR A 213 3.49 -31.12 -15.86
C THR A 213 3.83 -30.21 -17.04
N GLY A 214 3.58 -28.91 -16.89
CA GLY A 214 3.87 -27.91 -17.92
C GLY A 214 5.37 -27.78 -18.17
N CYS A 215 5.87 -28.41 -19.23
CA CYS A 215 7.24 -28.19 -19.70
C CYS A 215 7.26 -26.94 -20.60
N SER A 216 7.63 -25.78 -20.04
CA SER A 216 7.66 -24.53 -20.80
C SER A 216 8.89 -24.48 -21.71
N THR A 217 8.68 -24.41 -23.03
CA THR A 217 9.72 -24.16 -24.02
C THR A 217 10.05 -22.67 -24.18
N VAL A 218 9.37 -21.79 -23.43
CA VAL A 218 9.60 -20.34 -23.48
C VAL A 218 10.70 -19.98 -22.51
N THR A 219 11.88 -19.63 -23.03
CA THR A 219 12.95 -19.03 -22.22
C THR A 219 12.47 -17.74 -21.59
N ASN A 220 12.56 -17.63 -20.26
CA ASN A 220 12.31 -16.37 -19.55
C ASN A 220 13.14 -15.24 -20.18
N PRO A 221 12.54 -14.10 -20.57
CA PRO A 221 13.32 -12.94 -20.97
C PRO A 221 14.16 -12.48 -19.78
N ARG A 222 15.47 -12.28 -20.02
CA ARG A 222 16.41 -11.79 -18.99
C ARG A 222 15.88 -10.48 -18.39
N SER A 223 15.96 -10.42 -17.06
CA SER A 223 15.58 -9.30 -16.20
C SER A 223 16.29 -8.00 -16.56
#